data_AF-A0A940KGK9-F1
#
_entry.id   AF-A0A940KGK9-F1
#
_cell.length_a   1.000
_cell.length_b   1.000
_cell.length_c   1.000
_cell.angle_alpha   90.00
_cell.angle_beta   90.00
_cell.angle_gamma   90.00
#
_symmetry.space_group_name_H-M   'P 1'
#
loop_
_entity.id
_entity.type
_entity.pdbx_description
1 polymer ?
#
loop_
_entity_poly.entity_id
_entity_poly.type
_entity_poly.pdbx_seq_one_letter_code
_entity_poly.pdbx_strand_id
1 'polypeptide(L)' 'MEKRILGIVFSILGTIGLIFAAMNFVNGGEGTRNVKLIIIYAILGAIFFFAGMGLIRNTKDKPS' A
#
# COMPACT_ATOMS: atom_id res chain seq x y z
N MET A 1 -2.04 3.93 -21.10
CA MET A 1 -1.07 2.90 -20.65
C MET A 1 -0.20 3.37 -19.48
N GLU A 2 0.57 4.46 -19.58
CA GLU A 2 1.52 4.90 -18.54
C GLU A 2 0.91 5.10 -17.14
N LYS A 3 -0.26 5.76 -17.05
CA LYS A 3 -0.95 6.00 -15.76
C LYS A 3 -1.45 4.72 -15.09
N ARG A 4 -1.74 3.68 -15.87
CA ARG A 4 -2.18 2.36 -15.37
C ARG A 4 -1.00 1.59 -14.77
N ILE A 5 0.18 1.67 -15.39
CA ILE A 5 1.40 1.04 -14.88
C ILE A 5 1.80 1.64 -13.53
N LEU A 6 1.78 2.97 -13.41
CA LEU A 6 2.02 3.64 -12.13
C LEU A 6 1.01 3.18 -11.06
N GLY A 7 -0.27 3.08 -11.40
CA GLY A 7 -1.28 2.56 -10.48
C GLY A 7 -1.00 1.13 -10.01
N ILE A 8 -0.56 0.25 -10.91
CA ILE A 8 -0.19 -1.14 -10.58
C ILE A 8 1.02 -1.16 -9.65
N VAL A 9 2.06 -0.39 -9.95
CA VAL A 9 3.27 -0.31 -9.12
C VAL A 9 2.92 0.19 -7.71
N PHE A 10 2.16 1.27 -7.59
CA PHE A 10 1.73 1.82 -6.31
C PHE A 10 0.85 0.84 -5.51
N SER A 11 -0.02 0.10 -6.20
CA SER A 11 -0.87 -0.92 -5.55
C SER A 11 -0.03 -2.06 -4.99
N ILE A 12 0.93 -2.59 -5.74
CA ILE A 12 1.86 -3.64 -5.27
C ILE A 12 2.69 -3.13 -4.10
N LEU A 13 3.21 -1.91 -4.18
CA LEU A 13 3.97 -1.26 -3.10
C LEU A 13 3.13 -1.12 -1.82
N GLY A 14 1.87 -0.70 -1.96
CA GLY A 14 0.91 -0.60 -0.86
C GLY A 14 0.64 -1.96 -0.21
N THR A 15 0.44 -3.01 -1.02
CA THR A 15 0.25 -4.39 -0.53
C THR A 15 1.46 -4.88 0.26
N ILE A 16 2.68 -4.64 -0.24
CA ILE A 16 3.91 -5.00 0.48
C ILE A 16 3.98 -4.27 1.83
N GLY A 17 3.65 -2.97 1.87
CA GLY A 17 3.60 -2.19 3.11
C GLY A 17 2.61 -2.74 4.13
N LEU A 18 1.42 -3.17 3.68
CA LEU A 18 0.42 -3.81 4.54
C LEU A 18 0.90 -5.17 5.06
N ILE A 19 1.58 -5.96 4.23
CA ILE A 19 2.18 -7.23 4.67
C ILE A 19 3.25 -6.98 5.72
N PHE A 20 4.11 -5.97 5.56
CA PHE A 20 5.08 -5.60 6.59
C PHE A 20 4.43 -5.19 7.91
N ALA A 21 3.31 -4.45 7.87
CA ALA A 21 2.55 -4.12 9.06
C ALA A 21 2.04 -5.39 9.76
N ALA A 22 1.48 -6.33 9.00
CA ALA A 22 1.01 -7.62 9.53
C ALA A 22 2.15 -8.47 10.11
N MET A 23 3.31 -8.52 9.44
CA MET A 23 4.49 -9.22 9.96
C MET A 23 4.99 -8.60 11.26
N ASN A 24 5.01 -7.26 11.36
CA ASN A 24 5.40 -6.58 12.60
C ASN A 24 4.38 -6.80 13.73
N PHE A 25 3.10 -6.97 13.40
CA PHE A 25 2.05 -7.30 14.37
C PHE A 25 2.18 -8.73 14.89
N VAL A 26 2.44 -9.71 14.01
CA VAL A 26 2.58 -11.12 14.40
C VAL A 26 3.90 -11.40 15.12
N ASN A 27 5.01 -10.80 14.67
CA ASN A 27 6.34 -11.04 15.24
C ASN A 27 6.74 -10.01 16.30
N GLY A 28 5.93 -8.97 16.50
CA GLY A 28 6.20 -7.89 17.43
C GLY A 28 5.88 -8.25 18.87
N GLY A 29 6.76 -7.88 19.80
CA GLY A 29 6.46 -7.90 21.23
C GLY A 29 5.62 -6.69 21.68
N GLU A 30 5.13 -6.72 22.92
CA GLU A 30 4.20 -5.72 23.49
C GLU A 30 4.84 -4.37 23.87
N GLY A 31 5.70 -3.83 22.99
CA GLY A 31 6.31 -2.52 23.17
C GLY A 31 5.54 -1.40 22.47
N THR A 32 5.39 -0.24 23.11
CA THR A 32 4.76 0.97 22.52
C THR A 32 5.39 1.37 21.18
N ARG A 33 6.69 1.11 20.98
CA ARG A 33 7.40 1.36 19.72
C ARG A 33 6.91 0.44 18.59
N ASN A 34 6.60 -0.82 18.90
CA ASN A 34 6.13 -1.80 17.93
C ASN A 34 4.71 -1.42 17.44
N VAL A 35 3.82 -1.02 18.34
CA VAL A 35 2.47 -0.53 18.01
C VAL A 35 2.53 0.70 17.09
N LYS A 36 3.41 1.68 17.38
CA LYS A 36 3.60 2.83 16.48
C LYS A 36 4.06 2.41 15.09
N LEU A 37 5.00 1.48 14.97
CA LEU A 37 5.51 1.00 13.68
C LEU A 37 4.41 0.33 12.86
N ILE A 38 3.61 -0.54 13.49
CA ILE A 38 2.50 -1.23 12.82
C ILE A 38 1.50 -0.22 12.27
N ILE A 39 1.11 0.77 13.07
CA ILE A 39 0.15 1.81 12.65
C ILE A 39 0.71 2.61 11.48
N ILE A 40 1.98 3.00 11.52
CA ILE A 40 2.62 3.76 10.44
C ILE A 40 2.62 2.93 9.14
N TYR A 41 3.07 1.68 9.19
CA TYR A 41 3.10 0.81 8.00
C TYR A 41 1.70 0.48 7.48
N ALA A 42 0.73 0.29 8.37
CA ALA A 42 -0.66 0.02 7.98
C ALA A 42 -1.29 1.22 7.27
N ILE A 43 -1.15 2.42 7.82
CA ILE A 43 -1.70 3.66 7.22
C ILE A 43 -0.99 3.96 5.91
N LEU A 44 0.34 3.89 5.88
CA LEU A 44 1.11 4.18 4.67
C LEU A 44 0.80 3.17 3.56
N GLY A 45 0.77 1.87 3.88
CA GLY A 45 0.41 0.80 2.95
C GLY A 45 -1.02 0.97 2.40
N ALA A 46 -1.98 1.32 3.26
CA ALA A 46 -3.36 1.58 2.85
C ALA A 46 -3.44 2.78 1.89
N ILE A 47 -2.80 3.92 2.22
CA ILE A 47 -2.79 5.11 1.36
C ILE A 47 -2.21 4.78 -0.02
N PHE A 48 -1.06 4.10 -0.09
CA PHE A 48 -0.45 3.70 -1.35
C PHE A 48 -1.34 2.74 -2.15
N PHE A 49 -1.97 1.78 -1.47
CA PHE A 49 -2.85 0.80 -2.11
C PHE A 49 -4.09 1.47 -2.72
N PHE A 50 -4.78 2.32 -1.96
CA PHE A 50 -5.96 3.03 -2.44
C PHE A 50 -5.61 4.06 -3.53
N ALA A 51 -4.49 4.77 -3.41
CA ALA A 51 -4.01 5.66 -4.45
C ALA A 51 -3.70 4.91 -5.76
N GLY A 52 -3.03 3.75 -5.67
CA GLY A 52 -2.73 2.89 -6.82
C GLY A 52 -4.01 2.39 -7.50
N MET A 53 -4.94 1.84 -6.73
CA MET A 53 -6.26 1.43 -7.23
C MET A 53 -7.04 2.58 -7.85
N GLY A 54 -6.97 3.77 -7.26
CA GLY A 54 -7.58 4.99 -7.80
C GLY A 54 -7.03 5.37 -9.17
N LEU A 55 -5.71 5.27 -9.37
CA LEU A 55 -5.06 5.49 -10.66
C LEU A 55 -5.48 4.45 -11.70
N ILE A 56 -5.52 3.16 -11.32
CA ILE A 56 -5.96 2.08 -12.21
C ILE A 56 -7.40 2.33 -12.66
N ARG A 57 -8.30 2.64 -11.73
CA ARG A 57 -9.75 2.79 -11.98
C ARG A 57 -10.10 4.04 -12.78
N ASN A 58 -9.32 5.12 -12.63
CA ASN A 58 -9.53 6.37 -13.37
C ASN A 58 -8.80 6.42 -14.72
N THR A 59 -7.93 5.45 -15.02
CA THR A 59 -7.29 5.36 -16.33
C THR A 59 -8.25 4.69 -17.30
N LYS A 60 -9.03 5.49 -18.03
CA LYS A 60 -9.70 5.02 -19.25
C LYS A 60 -8.60 4.74 -20.28
N ASP A 61 -8.52 3.50 -20.78
CA ASP A 61 -7.67 3.17 -21.92
C ASP A 61 -8.10 4.07 -23.09
N LYS A 62 -7.30 5.10 -23.38
CA LYS A 62 -7.49 5.91 -24.57
C LYS A 62 -7.20 4.98 -25.76
N PRO A 63 -8.13 4.79 -26.71
CA PRO A 63 -7.78 4.12 -27.95
C PRO A 63 -6.64 4.93 -28.59
N SER A 64 -5.52 4.24 -28.82
CA SER A 64 -4.39 4.73 -29.61
C SER A 64 -4.79 4.95 -31.05
#